data_AF-A0A916DZY0-F1
#
_entry.id   AF-A0A916DZY0-F1
#
_cell.length_a   1.000
_cell.length_b   1.000
_cell.length_c   1.000
_cell.angle_alpha   90.00
_cell.angle_beta   90.00
_cell.angle_gamma   90.00
#
_symmetry.space_group_name_H-M   'P 1'
#
loop_
_entity.id
_entity.type
_entity.pdbx_description
1 polymer ?
#
loop_
_entity_poly.entity_id
_entity_poly.type
_entity_poly.pdbx_seq_one_letter_code
_entity_poly.pdbx_strand_id
1 'polypeptide(L)'
;MKDFQNVVLRVAKLRNPEYVKELVKKVSKILFENFVYPSQDEYKLATEKYLKDENPEFMRQFKKNQWIIFFEKKIAPTLVQQHRSIRGTFTSRVKDVMYSVFEATGHKLPSINTQASPSKIQEWKSKAEYNEVEDNQQLTKVGK
;
A
#
# COMPACT_ATOMS: atom_id res chain seq x y z
N MET A 1 45.53 -9.14 -0.61
CA MET A 1 45.09 -8.37 -1.80
C MET A 1 43.69 -8.77 -2.29
N LYS A 2 43.23 -10.02 -2.09
CA LYS A 2 41.85 -10.47 -2.39
C LYS A 2 40.77 -9.89 -1.45
N ASP A 3 41.14 -9.44 -0.25
CA ASP A 3 40.20 -8.97 0.77
C ASP A 3 39.70 -7.54 0.51
N PHE A 4 40.51 -6.68 -0.10
CA PHE A 4 40.09 -5.31 -0.46
C PHE A 4 39.10 -5.30 -1.63
N GLN A 5 39.31 -6.12 -2.67
CA GLN A 5 38.32 -6.24 -3.74
C GLN A 5 37.01 -6.86 -3.24
N ASN A 6 37.06 -7.79 -2.29
CA ASN A 6 35.87 -8.35 -1.65
C ASN A 6 35.11 -7.30 -0.81
N VAL A 7 35.80 -6.46 -0.03
CA VAL A 7 35.15 -5.37 0.72
C VAL A 7 34.53 -4.32 -0.21
N VAL A 8 35.23 -3.97 -1.31
CA VAL A 8 34.71 -3.03 -2.32
C VAL A 8 33.50 -3.60 -3.07
N LEU A 9 33.49 -4.90 -3.42
CA LEU A 9 32.33 -5.60 -4.00
C LEU A 9 31.17 -5.79 -3.00
N ARG A 10 31.46 -5.94 -1.71
CA ARG A 10 30.46 -6.13 -0.64
C ARG A 10 29.69 -4.85 -0.30
N VAL A 11 30.36 -3.69 -0.34
CA VAL A 11 29.70 -2.37 -0.18
C VAL A 11 28.98 -1.93 -1.48
N ALA A 12 29.36 -2.47 -2.65
CA ALA A 12 28.78 -2.09 -3.94
C ALA A 12 27.33 -2.56 -4.16
N LYS A 13 26.90 -3.71 -3.59
CA LYS A 13 25.50 -4.18 -3.73
C LYS A 13 24.49 -3.24 -3.07
N LEU A 14 24.88 -2.58 -1.98
CA LEU A 14 24.07 -1.63 -1.21
C LEU A 14 23.87 -0.27 -1.89
N ARG A 15 24.71 0.02 -2.89
CA ARG A 15 24.62 1.22 -3.71
C ARG A 15 23.96 0.96 -5.05
N ASN A 16 23.50 -0.28 -5.30
CA ASN A 16 22.79 -0.64 -6.51
C ASN A 16 21.30 -0.27 -6.35
N PRO A 17 20.81 0.80 -7.00
CA PRO A 17 19.42 1.21 -6.92
C PRO A 17 18.46 0.13 -7.44
N GLU A 18 18.89 -0.72 -8.37
CA GLU A 18 18.05 -1.78 -8.93
C GLU A 18 17.78 -2.89 -7.90
N TYR A 19 18.76 -3.21 -7.06
CA TYR A 19 18.56 -4.17 -5.96
C TYR A 19 17.55 -3.64 -4.94
N VAL A 20 17.66 -2.36 -4.55
CA VAL A 20 16.72 -1.73 -3.63
C VAL A 20 15.31 -1.70 -4.22
N LYS A 21 15.18 -1.41 -5.51
CA LYS A 21 13.89 -1.40 -6.22
C LYS A 21 13.23 -2.78 -6.23
N GLU A 22 13.98 -3.84 -6.54
CA GLU A 22 13.45 -5.20 -6.52
C GLU A 22 13.12 -5.69 -5.10
N LEU A 23 13.96 -5.35 -4.10
CA LEU A 23 13.67 -5.58 -2.68
C LEU A 23 12.33 -4.92 -2.30
N VAL A 24 12.17 -3.63 -2.59
CA VAL A 24 10.95 -2.87 -2.27
C VAL A 24 9.73 -3.50 -2.94
N LYS A 25 9.84 -3.91 -4.20
CA LYS A 25 8.76 -4.55 -4.94
C LYS A 25 8.32 -5.87 -4.31
N LYS A 26 9.25 -6.69 -3.83
CA LYS A 26 8.93 -7.96 -3.15
C LYS A 26 8.34 -7.73 -1.76
N VAL A 27 9.01 -6.91 -0.93
CA VAL A 27 8.57 -6.64 0.44
C VAL A 27 7.20 -5.97 0.47
N SER A 28 6.95 -5.00 -0.41
CA SER A 28 5.65 -4.31 -0.47
C SER A 28 4.48 -5.25 -0.78
N LYS A 29 4.68 -6.27 -1.63
CA LYS A 29 3.65 -7.28 -1.91
C LYS A 29 3.34 -8.11 -0.66
N ILE A 30 4.38 -8.66 -0.03
CA ILE A 30 4.26 -9.48 1.20
C ILE A 30 3.57 -8.68 2.32
N LEU A 31 3.96 -7.40 2.47
CA LEU A 31 3.42 -6.56 3.52
C LEU A 31 1.95 -6.21 3.25
N PHE A 32 1.58 -5.92 2.01
CA PHE A 32 0.21 -5.54 1.64
C PHE A 32 -0.81 -6.66 1.88
N GLU A 33 -0.40 -7.93 1.81
CA GLU A 33 -1.27 -9.07 2.11
C GLU A 33 -1.80 -9.05 3.55
N ASN A 34 -1.04 -8.48 4.48
CA ASN A 34 -1.39 -8.48 5.91
C ASN A 34 -1.73 -7.08 6.44
N PHE A 35 -1.20 -6.03 5.81
CA PHE A 35 -1.28 -4.66 6.32
C PHE A 35 -1.61 -3.65 5.21
N VAL A 36 -2.86 -3.17 5.19
CA VAL A 36 -3.27 -2.07 4.30
C VAL A 36 -2.64 -0.74 4.72
N TYR A 37 -2.45 -0.54 6.03
CA TYR A 37 -1.81 0.64 6.63
C TYR A 37 -0.70 0.24 7.60
N PRO A 38 0.49 -0.10 7.09
CA PRO A 38 1.60 -0.47 7.95
C PRO A 38 2.20 0.75 8.66
N SER A 39 2.59 0.54 9.91
CA SER A 39 3.46 1.39 10.71
C SER A 39 4.92 1.31 10.24
N GLN A 40 5.75 2.26 10.67
CA GLN A 40 7.19 2.26 10.36
C GLN A 40 7.90 1.00 10.86
N ASP A 41 7.52 0.49 12.02
CA ASP A 41 8.10 -0.72 12.58
C ASP A 41 7.71 -1.97 11.79
N GLU A 42 6.47 -2.05 11.30
CA GLU A 42 6.03 -3.16 10.43
C GLU A 42 6.79 -3.17 9.10
N TYR A 43 7.00 -2.00 8.47
CA TYR A 43 7.85 -1.91 7.29
C TYR A 43 9.27 -2.41 7.56
N LYS A 44 9.86 -2.00 8.68
CA LYS A 44 11.22 -2.38 9.07
C LYS A 44 11.32 -3.88 9.35
N LEU A 45 10.42 -4.43 10.15
CA LEU A 45 10.41 -5.85 10.52
C LEU A 45 10.20 -6.76 9.32
N ALA A 46 9.26 -6.42 8.43
CA ALA A 46 9.02 -7.20 7.21
C ALA A 46 10.24 -7.18 6.28
N THR A 47 10.87 -6.01 6.12
CA THR A 47 12.09 -5.88 5.31
C THR A 47 13.25 -6.68 5.92
N GLU A 48 13.44 -6.57 7.23
CA GLU A 48 14.50 -7.28 7.96
C GLU A 48 14.30 -8.79 7.89
N LYS A 49 13.07 -9.27 8.08
CA LYS A 49 12.72 -10.70 7.94
C LYS A 49 13.04 -11.20 6.53
N TYR A 50 12.52 -10.52 5.50
CA TYR A 50 12.75 -10.89 4.10
C TYR A 50 14.25 -10.96 3.76
N LEU A 51 15.04 -9.98 4.21
CA LEU A 51 16.48 -9.95 3.95
C LEU A 51 17.24 -11.03 4.73
N LYS A 52 16.83 -11.36 5.96
CA LYS A 52 17.44 -12.47 6.72
C LYS A 52 17.22 -13.81 6.03
N ASP A 53 16.05 -13.99 5.43
CA ASP A 53 15.70 -15.23 4.72
C ASP A 53 16.42 -15.34 3.37
N GLU A 54 16.42 -14.26 2.58
CA GLU A 54 16.93 -14.29 1.19
C GLU A 54 18.42 -13.96 1.07
N ASN A 55 18.96 -13.17 1.99
CA ASN A 55 20.34 -12.71 1.95
C ASN A 55 20.90 -12.49 3.35
N PRO A 56 21.07 -13.56 4.15
CA PRO A 56 21.56 -13.45 5.53
C PRO A 56 22.94 -12.80 5.62
N GLU A 57 23.80 -13.04 4.61
CA GLU A 57 25.15 -12.45 4.52
C GLU A 57 25.13 -10.92 4.37
N PHE A 58 24.07 -10.37 3.75
CA PHE A 58 23.88 -8.92 3.69
C PHE A 58 23.50 -8.36 5.06
N MET A 59 22.56 -9.01 5.75
CA MET A 59 22.12 -8.55 7.08
C MET A 59 23.24 -8.62 8.12
N ARG A 60 24.13 -9.63 8.02
CA ARG A 60 25.31 -9.77 8.89
C ARG A 60 26.30 -8.59 8.81
N GLN A 61 26.24 -7.76 7.77
CA GLN A 61 27.14 -6.62 7.59
C GLN A 61 26.76 -5.41 8.46
N PHE A 62 25.52 -5.38 8.96
CA PHE A 62 25.01 -4.23 9.70
C PHE A 62 25.11 -4.43 11.21
N LYS A 63 25.64 -3.43 11.92
CA LYS A 63 25.29 -3.24 13.33
C LYS A 63 23.85 -2.74 13.44
N LYS A 64 23.15 -3.03 14.55
CA LYS A 64 21.74 -2.64 14.76
C LYS A 64 21.44 -1.18 14.41
N ASN A 65 22.26 -0.25 14.90
CA ASN A 65 22.06 1.19 14.66
C ASN A 65 22.31 1.58 13.19
N GLN A 66 23.26 0.90 12.52
CA GLN A 66 23.55 1.14 11.10
C GLN A 66 22.42 0.62 10.21
N TRP A 67 21.83 -0.53 10.56
CA TRP A 67 20.65 -1.07 9.88
C TRP A 67 19.48 -0.08 9.92
N ILE A 68 19.16 0.45 11.10
CA ILE A 68 18.07 1.42 11.28
C ILE A 68 18.28 2.65 10.38
N ILE A 69 19.46 3.27 10.45
CA ILE A 69 19.78 4.45 9.64
C ILE A 69 19.72 4.14 8.14
N PHE A 70 20.20 2.96 7.74
CA PHE A 70 20.18 2.54 6.33
C PHE A 70 18.74 2.35 5.84
N PHE A 71 17.94 1.62 6.61
CA PHE A 71 16.53 1.39 6.30
C PHE A 71 15.77 2.71 6.13
N GLU A 72 15.85 3.59 7.13
CA GLU A 72 15.14 4.88 7.14
C GLU A 72 15.54 5.77 5.96
N LYS A 73 16.82 5.80 5.59
CA LYS A 73 17.32 6.69 4.53
C LYS A 73 17.22 6.12 3.12
N LYS A 74 17.25 4.80 2.95
CA LYS A 74 17.42 4.17 1.63
C LYS A 74 16.25 3.29 1.21
N ILE A 75 15.55 2.68 2.15
CA ILE A 75 14.47 1.72 1.84
C ILE A 75 13.11 2.35 2.13
N ALA A 76 12.93 2.90 3.33
CA ALA A 76 11.64 3.37 3.82
C ALA A 76 10.92 4.34 2.87
N PRO A 77 11.57 5.38 2.29
CA PRO A 77 10.87 6.33 1.42
C PRO A 77 10.27 5.65 0.17
N THR A 78 11.06 4.81 -0.50
CA THR A 78 10.62 4.09 -1.70
C THR A 78 9.61 3.00 -1.37
N LEU A 79 9.78 2.32 -0.22
CA LEU A 79 8.86 1.29 0.23
C LEU A 79 7.48 1.85 0.56
N VAL A 80 7.42 2.97 1.30
CA VAL A 80 6.17 3.66 1.63
C VAL A 80 5.47 4.14 0.36
N GLN A 81 6.22 4.69 -0.60
CA GLN A 81 5.67 5.12 -1.89
C GLN A 81 5.08 3.95 -2.68
N GLN A 82 5.81 2.83 -2.78
CA GLN A 82 5.36 1.62 -3.46
C GLN A 82 4.11 1.03 -2.80
N HIS A 83 4.09 0.95 -1.47
CA HIS A 83 2.94 0.44 -0.72
C HIS A 83 1.69 1.32 -0.93
N ARG A 84 1.87 2.65 -0.90
CA ARG A 84 0.80 3.61 -1.20
C ARG A 84 0.26 3.42 -2.63
N SER A 85 1.13 3.16 -3.60
CA SER A 85 0.74 2.88 -4.97
C SER A 85 -0.11 1.61 -5.07
N ILE A 86 0.35 0.50 -4.48
CA ILE A 86 -0.40 -0.77 -4.43
C ILE A 86 -1.79 -0.56 -3.82
N ARG A 87 -1.85 0.15 -2.69
CA ARG A 87 -3.13 0.48 -2.04
C ARG A 87 -4.04 1.29 -2.96
N GLY A 88 -3.51 2.32 -3.62
CA GLY A 88 -4.29 3.14 -4.55
C GLY A 88 -4.88 2.31 -5.71
N THR A 89 -4.07 1.43 -6.31
CA THR A 89 -4.53 0.51 -7.36
C THR A 89 -5.60 -0.45 -6.84
N PHE A 90 -5.40 -1.02 -5.65
CA PHE A 90 -6.36 -1.92 -5.03
C PHE A 90 -7.69 -1.21 -4.76
N THR A 91 -7.67 -0.02 -4.15
CA THR A 91 -8.87 0.78 -3.91
C THR A 91 -9.60 1.14 -5.20
N SER A 92 -8.88 1.48 -6.28
CA SER A 92 -9.50 1.72 -7.58
C SER A 92 -10.26 0.49 -8.08
N ARG A 93 -9.64 -0.69 -8.03
CA ARG A 93 -10.29 -1.94 -8.47
C ARG A 93 -11.51 -2.29 -7.63
N VAL A 94 -11.40 -2.13 -6.31
CA VAL A 94 -12.54 -2.34 -5.39
C VAL A 94 -13.68 -1.41 -5.74
N LYS A 95 -13.38 -0.13 -5.99
CA LYS A 95 -14.35 0.86 -6.44
C LYS A 95 -15.02 0.41 -7.75
N ASP A 96 -14.24 0.06 -8.77
CA ASP A 96 -14.77 -0.35 -10.08
C ASP A 96 -15.69 -1.56 -9.97
N VAL A 97 -15.32 -2.56 -9.15
CA VAL A 97 -16.16 -3.74 -8.87
C VAL A 97 -17.45 -3.35 -8.14
N MET A 98 -17.37 -2.49 -7.12
CA MET A 98 -18.56 -2.01 -6.41
C MET A 98 -19.53 -1.34 -7.38
N TYR A 99 -19.07 -0.40 -8.22
CA TYR A 99 -19.93 0.25 -9.21
C TYR A 99 -20.53 -0.75 -10.20
N SER A 100 -19.73 -1.72 -10.67
CA SER A 100 -20.23 -2.76 -11.59
C SER A 100 -21.36 -3.60 -10.96
N VAL A 101 -21.24 -3.94 -9.67
CA VAL A 101 -22.29 -4.67 -8.95
C VAL A 101 -23.55 -3.82 -8.79
N PHE A 102 -23.41 -2.54 -8.40
CA PHE A 102 -24.54 -1.63 -8.29
C PHE A 102 -25.30 -1.48 -9.62
N GLU A 103 -24.58 -1.27 -10.72
CA GLU A 103 -25.17 -1.18 -12.06
C GLU A 103 -25.88 -2.48 -12.46
N ALA A 104 -25.28 -3.65 -12.19
CA ALA A 104 -25.89 -4.95 -12.48
C ALA A 104 -27.19 -5.19 -11.70
N THR A 105 -27.30 -4.64 -10.50
CA THR A 105 -28.53 -4.70 -9.68
C THR A 105 -29.60 -3.67 -10.09
N GLY A 106 -29.39 -2.92 -11.18
CA GLY A 106 -30.32 -1.90 -11.66
C GLY A 106 -30.18 -0.54 -10.95
N HIS A 107 -29.29 -0.43 -9.97
CA HIS A 107 -29.01 0.80 -9.24
C HIS A 107 -27.86 1.56 -9.91
N LYS A 108 -28.18 2.32 -10.96
CA LYS A 108 -27.18 3.13 -11.67
C LYS A 108 -26.91 4.44 -10.93
N LEU A 109 -25.90 4.45 -10.08
CA LEU A 109 -25.48 5.66 -9.40
C LEU A 109 -25.04 6.72 -10.42
N PRO A 110 -25.60 7.95 -10.40
CA PRO A 110 -25.10 9.02 -11.24
C PRO A 110 -23.63 9.29 -10.92
N SER A 111 -22.77 9.34 -11.93
CA SER A 111 -21.35 9.66 -11.72
C SER A 111 -21.17 11.11 -11.31
N ILE A 112 -20.26 11.37 -10.37
CA ILE A 112 -19.84 12.71 -9.97
C ILE A 112 -18.31 12.81 -9.99
N ASN A 113 -17.82 13.90 -10.58
CA ASN A 113 -16.39 14.18 -10.70
C ASN A 113 -15.87 14.88 -9.43
N THR A 114 -14.62 14.66 -9.05
CA THR A 114 -13.94 15.35 -7.94
C THR A 114 -13.80 16.86 -8.16
N GLN A 115 -13.97 17.34 -9.41
CA GLN A 115 -13.99 18.76 -9.76
C GLN A 115 -15.40 19.38 -9.71
N ALA A 116 -16.42 18.66 -9.25
CA ALA A 116 -17.77 19.18 -9.14
C ALA A 116 -17.86 20.31 -8.12
N SER A 117 -18.63 21.36 -8.42
CA SER A 117 -18.90 22.44 -7.47
C SER A 117 -19.66 21.92 -6.24
N PRO A 118 -19.55 22.58 -5.08
CA PRO A 118 -20.31 22.21 -3.88
C PRO A 118 -21.82 22.11 -4.13
N SER A 119 -22.39 23.02 -4.93
CA SER A 119 -23.81 22.99 -5.32
C SER A 119 -24.16 21.74 -6.12
N LYS A 120 -23.31 21.33 -7.07
CA LYS A 120 -23.51 20.12 -7.89
C LYS A 120 -23.36 18.84 -7.08
N ILE A 121 -22.50 18.85 -6.05
CA ILE A 121 -22.39 17.76 -5.08
C ILE A 121 -23.66 17.68 -4.22
N GLN A 122 -24.18 18.82 -3.77
CA GLN A 122 -25.41 18.86 -2.97
C GLN A 122 -26.62 18.36 -3.78
N GLU A 123 -26.77 18.80 -5.02
CA GLU A 123 -27.81 18.32 -5.93
C GLU A 123 -27.70 16.81 -6.19
N TRP A 124 -26.48 16.30 -6.37
CA TRP A 124 -26.23 14.88 -6.54
C TRP A 124 -26.67 14.05 -5.32
N LYS A 125 -26.41 14.54 -4.10
CA LYS A 125 -26.84 13.89 -2.85
C LYS A 125 -28.36 13.87 -2.67
N SER A 126 -29.06 14.90 -3.15
CA SER A 126 -30.50 15.05 -2.96
C SER A 126 -31.37 14.20 -3.91
N LYS A 127 -30.79 13.33 -4.75
CA LYS A 127 -31.56 12.49 -5.69
C LYS A 127 -32.27 11.34 -4.96
N ALA A 128 -33.52 11.05 -5.34
CA ALA A 128 -34.41 10.13 -4.63
C ALA A 128 -33.92 8.67 -4.58
N GLU A 129 -33.10 8.22 -5.54
CA GLU A 129 -32.50 6.88 -5.58
C GLU A 129 -31.63 6.56 -4.34
N TYR A 130 -31.23 7.56 -3.56
CA TYR A 130 -30.42 7.40 -2.34
C TYR A 130 -31.24 7.23 -1.06
N ASN A 131 -32.49 7.73 -1.02
CA ASN A 131 -33.31 7.72 0.20
C ASN A 131 -34.00 6.36 0.44
N GLU A 132 -34.25 5.58 -0.62
CA GLU A 132 -34.89 4.26 -0.52
C GLU A 132 -33.95 3.19 0.08
N VAL A 133 -32.63 3.35 -0.07
CA VAL A 133 -31.62 2.45 0.50
C VAL A 133 -31.38 2.72 1.99
N GLU A 134 -31.47 3.98 2.43
CA GLU A 134 -31.35 4.34 3.85
C GLU A 134 -32.54 3.85 4.69
N ASP A 135 -33.77 3.91 4.16
CA ASP A 135 -34.97 3.42 4.87
C ASP A 135 -34.95 1.90 5.08
N ASN A 136 -34.45 1.13 4.10
CA ASN A 136 -34.32 -0.32 4.21
C ASN A 136 -33.21 -0.77 5.19
N GLN A 137 -32.18 0.05 5.43
CA GLN A 137 -31.17 -0.21 6.47
C GLN A 137 -31.66 0.12 7.89
N GLN A 138 -32.64 1.02 8.04
CA GLN A 138 -33.25 1.30 9.33
C GLN A 138 -34.28 0.24 9.74
N LEU A 139 -35.00 -0.36 8.78
CA LEU A 139 -35.98 -1.41 9.04
C LEU A 139 -35.37 -2.75 9.53
N THR A 140 -34.10 -3.04 9.20
CA THR A 140 -33.40 -4.26 9.69
C THR A 140 -32.81 -4.12 11.09
N LYS A 141 -32.84 -2.92 11.70
CA LYS A 141 -32.42 -2.70 13.09
C LYS A 141 -33.56 -2.79 14.11
N VAL A 142 -34.81 -2.88 13.65
CA VAL A 142 -36.00 -3.05 14.49
C VAL A 142 -36.47 -4.51 14.39
N GLY A 143 -35.62 -5.42 14.85
CA GLY A 143 -35.87 -6.86 14.80
C GLY A 143 -34.96 -7.59 15.77
N LYS A 144 -35.05 -7.24 17.04
CA LYS A 144 -34.63 -8.07 18.18
C LYS A 144 -35.84 -8.34 19.04
#